data_AF-A0ABD0PKB1-F1
#
_entry.id   AF-A0ABD0PKB1-F1
#
_cell.length_a   1.000
_cell.length_b   1.000
_cell.length_c   1.000
_cell.angle_alpha   90.00
_cell.angle_beta   90.00
_cell.angle_gamma   90.00
#
_symmetry.space_group_name_H-M   'P 1'
#
loop_
_entity.id
_entity.type
_entity.pdbx_description
1 polymer ?
#
loop_
_entity_poly.entity_id
_entity_poly.type
_entity_poly.pdbx_seq_one_letter_code
_entity_poly.pdbx_strand_id
1 'polypeptide(L)' 'RPERFEEGLTVKHCALSLVGEPIMYPEINSFLRLLHQQNISSFLVTNAQFPEEI' A
#
# COMPACT_ATOMS: atom_id res chain seq x y z
N ARG A 1 -14.51 -20.58 11.46
CA ARG A 1 -15.21 -20.17 10.23
C ARG A 1 -14.21 -20.25 9.08
N PRO A 2 -14.18 -21.36 8.33
CA PRO A 2 -13.20 -21.59 7.26
C PRO A 2 -13.24 -20.49 6.18
N GLU A 3 -14.43 -19.95 5.88
CA GLU A 3 -14.62 -18.85 4.91
C GLU A 3 -13.77 -17.60 5.21
N ARG A 4 -13.64 -17.20 6.48
CA ARG A 4 -12.82 -16.03 6.87
C ARG A 4 -11.32 -16.27 6.68
N PHE A 5 -10.90 -17.52 6.79
CA PHE A 5 -9.50 -17.90 6.57
C PHE A 5 -9.16 -17.82 5.08
N GLU A 6 -10.01 -18.38 4.22
CA GLU A 6 -9.87 -18.28 2.77
C GLU A 6 -9.95 -16.83 2.28
N GLU A 7 -10.87 -16.03 2.83
CA GLU A 7 -10.96 -14.60 2.57
C GLU A 7 -9.66 -13.87 2.93
N GLY A 8 -9.09 -14.15 4.12
CA GLY A 8 -7.85 -13.53 4.59
C GLY A 8 -6.61 -13.85 3.76
N LEU A 9 -6.62 -14.95 2.99
CA LEU A 9 -5.55 -15.27 2.04
C LEU A 9 -5.63 -14.43 0.75
N THR A 10 -6.79 -13.82 0.47
CA THR A 10 -6.99 -12.97 -0.71
C THR A 10 -6.86 -11.50 -0.32
N VAL A 11 -5.71 -10.89 -0.61
CA VAL A 11 -5.48 -9.47 -0.32
C VAL A 11 -6.45 -8.58 -1.10
N LYS A 12 -7.07 -7.63 -0.40
CA LYS A 12 -7.91 -6.56 -0.99
C LYS A 12 -7.36 -5.17 -0.76
N HIS A 13 -6.60 -4.99 0.32
CA HIS A 13 -6.12 -3.69 0.77
C HIS A 13 -4.66 -3.79 1.21
N CYS A 14 -3.85 -2.81 0.83
CA CYS A 14 -2.46 -2.67 1.25
C CYS A 14 -2.29 -1.35 2.00
N ALA A 15 -1.79 -1.41 3.24
CA ALA A 15 -1.46 -0.22 4.04
C ALA A 15 0.06 -0.06 4.12
N LEU A 16 0.55 1.07 3.59
CA LEU A 16 1.97 1.43 3.58
C LEU A 16 2.26 2.33 4.78
N SER A 17 2.43 1.69 5.93
CA SER A 17 2.48 2.39 7.22
C SER A 17 3.31 1.69 8.31
N LEU A 18 4.08 0.65 7.97
CA LEU A 18 4.73 -0.21 8.98
C LEU A 18 5.91 0.51 9.66
N VAL A 19 6.93 0.89 8.89
CA VAL A 19 8.14 1.59 9.36
C VAL A 19 8.73 2.40 8.20
N GLY A 20 9.35 3.53 8.51
CA GLY A 20 10.01 4.41 7.54
C GLY A 20 9.02 5.30 6.77
N GLU A 21 9.55 6.10 5.84
CA GLU A 21 8.74 6.98 5.00
C GLU A 21 8.57 6.38 3.60
N PRO A 22 7.36 5.88 3.23
CA PRO A 22 7.14 5.21 1.96
C PRO A 22 7.49 6.07 0.74
N ILE A 23 7.32 7.39 0.85
CA ILE A 23 7.61 8.33 -0.24
C ILE A 23 9.11 8.44 -0.56
N MET A 24 10.00 8.03 0.36
CA MET A 24 11.44 7.99 0.09
C MET A 24 11.84 6.82 -0.84
N TYR A 25 10.95 5.87 -1.11
CA TYR A 25 11.21 4.81 -2.06
C TYR A 25 11.00 5.33 -3.50
N PRO A 26 12.04 5.37 -4.36
CA PRO A 26 11.93 6.00 -5.69
C PRO A 26 10.84 5.38 -6.58
N GLU A 27 10.55 4.09 -6.37
CA GLU A 27 9.56 3.35 -7.17
C GLU A 27 8.18 3.28 -6.50
N ILE A 28 7.89 4.14 -5.51
CA ILE A 28 6.62 4.13 -4.78
C ILE A 28 5.43 4.25 -5.74
N ASN A 29 5.49 5.15 -6.71
CA ASN A 29 4.44 5.34 -7.71
C ASN A 29 4.26 4.13 -8.63
N SER A 30 5.36 3.47 -9.02
CA SER A 30 5.32 2.24 -9.82
C SER A 30 4.67 1.10 -9.03
N PHE A 31 4.97 1.00 -7.75
CA PHE A 31 4.39 0.01 -6.86
C PHE A 31 2.89 0.25 -6.61
N LEU A 32 2.45 1.50 -6.38
CA LEU A 32 1.03 1.82 -6.24
C LEU A 32 0.24 1.46 -7.51
N ARG A 33 0.80 1.73 -8.70
CA ARG A 33 0.19 1.32 -9.97
C ARG A 33 0.06 -0.20 -10.08
N LEU A 34 1.06 -0.96 -9.65
CA LEU A 34 1.03 -2.42 -9.65
C LEU A 34 -0.10 -2.96 -8.74
N LEU A 35 -0.23 -2.41 -7.53
CA LEU A 35 -1.32 -2.78 -6.61
C LEU A 35 -2.70 -2.53 -7.23
N HIS A 36 -2.89 -1.36 -7.85
CA HIS A 36 -4.15 -1.04 -8.52
C HIS A 36 -4.44 -1.94 -9.73
N GLN A 37 -3.42 -2.32 -10.51
CA GLN A 37 -3.57 -3.30 -11.60
C GLN A 37 -4.04 -4.66 -11.10
N GLN A 38 -3.67 -5.04 -9.87
CA GLN A 38 -4.14 -6.26 -9.21
C GLN A 38 -5.46 -6.09 -8.45
N ASN A 39 -6.14 -4.94 -8.57
CA ASN A 39 -7.37 -4.60 -7.84
C ASN A 39 -7.19 -4.60 -6.31
N ILE A 40 -6.00 -4.25 -5.83
CA ILE A 40 -5.70 -4.05 -4.42
C ILE A 40 -5.74 -2.54 -4.15
N SER A 41 -6.61 -2.08 -3.25
CA SER A 41 -6.61 -0.66 -2.89
C SER A 41 -5.43 -0.35 -1.96
N SER A 42 -4.82 0.81 -2.12
CA SER A 42 -3.67 1.22 -1.31
C SER A 42 -3.98 2.39 -0.38
N PHE A 43 -3.43 2.36 0.83
CA PHE A 43 -3.43 3.46 1.79
C PHE A 43 -1.98 3.85 2.08
N LEU A 44 -1.57 5.04 1.65
CA LEU A 44 -0.23 5.57 1.89
C LEU A 44 -0.24 6.44 3.15
N VAL A 45 0.60 6.11 4.13
CA VAL A 45 0.79 6.94 5.32
C VAL A 45 2.15 7.62 5.22
N THR A 46 2.17 8.94 5.36
CA THR A 46 3.38 9.77 5.30
C THR A 46 3.37 10.76 6.45
N ASN A 47 4.56 11.05 7.00
CA ASN A 47 4.74 12.09 8.01
C ASN A 47 4.75 13.51 7.42
N ALA A 48 4.61 13.66 6.09
CA ALA A 48 4.64 14.92 5.35
C ALA A 48 5.97 15.70 5.41
N GLN A 49 7.10 15.04 5.69
CA GLN A 49 8.44 15.63 5.62
C GLN A 49 8.85 16.05 4.19
N PHE A 50 8.23 15.44 3.17
CA PHE A 50 8.50 15.68 1.75
C PHE A 50 7.22 16.12 1.02
N PRO A 51 6.74 17.37 1.21
CA PRO A 51 5.46 17.82 0.68
C PRO A 51 5.42 17.92 -0.85
N GLU A 52 6.55 18.14 -1.50
CA GLU A 52 6.68 18.24 -2.96
C GLU A 52 6.52 16.88 -3.67
N GLU A 53 6.69 15.78 -2.92
CA GLU A 53 6.63 14.41 -3.43
C GLU A 53 5.23 13.77 -3.23
N ILE A 54 4.31 14.47 -2.55
CA ILE A 54 2.93 14.01 -2.30
C ILE A 54 2.05 14.16 -3.54
#